data_AF-A0A974XR60-F1
#
_entry.id   AF-A0A974XR60-F1
#
_cell.length_a   1.000
_cell.length_b   1.000
_cell.length_c   1.000
_cell.angle_alpha   90.00
_cell.angle_beta   90.00
_cell.angle_gamma   90.00
#
_symmetry.space_group_name_H-M   'P 1'
#
loop_
_entity.id
_entity.type
_entity.pdbx_description
1 polymer ?
#
loop_
_entity_poly.entity_id
_entity_poly.type
_entity_poly.pdbx_seq_one_letter_code
_entity_poly.pdbx_strand_id
1 'polypeptide(L)'
;MVRRLLPLLLLLGGCSSTPDVQLSCGIVSGYLEPPAAEHLYRVVVTHLNDKAVLSRPNFRLSPGVYRFTLAELIDDPRLKVALAARGTKYLDLKVEAGKRYHLAAQLYTDKPYVGNNPDYWQPKVWQEEAVECEPDVQN
;
A
#
# COMPACT_ATOMS: atom_id res chain seq x y z
N MET A 1 52.82 -34.59 38.94
CA MET A 1 52.37 -33.41 38.16
C MET A 1 51.24 -33.85 37.25
N VAL A 2 49.98 -33.51 37.58
CA VAL A 2 48.79 -33.91 36.82
C VAL A 2 48.39 -32.75 35.89
N ARG A 3 48.48 -32.97 34.58
CA ARG A 3 48.21 -31.96 33.55
C ARG A 3 46.70 -32.00 33.22
N ARG A 4 45.92 -31.09 33.79
CA ARG A 4 44.51 -30.88 33.39
C ARG A 4 44.47 -30.19 32.03
N LEU A 5 43.99 -30.88 31.00
CA LEU A 5 43.57 -30.24 29.75
C LEU A 5 42.14 -29.71 29.94
N LEU A 6 41.99 -28.39 29.92
CA LEU A 6 40.69 -27.72 29.87
C LEU A 6 40.31 -27.56 28.38
N PRO A 7 39.15 -28.06 27.92
CA PRO A 7 38.71 -27.80 26.56
C PRO A 7 38.15 -26.37 26.48
N LEU A 8 38.67 -25.59 25.55
CA LEU A 8 38.18 -24.26 25.22
C LEU A 8 36.90 -24.42 24.39
N LEU A 9 35.74 -24.37 25.03
CA LEU A 9 34.44 -24.29 24.36
C LEU A 9 34.29 -22.89 23.74
N LEU A 10 34.58 -22.76 22.45
CA LEU A 10 34.22 -21.59 21.65
C LEU A 10 32.70 -21.59 21.44
N LEU A 11 31.98 -20.90 22.33
CA LEU A 11 30.58 -20.53 22.12
C LEU A 11 30.53 -19.48 21.01
N LEU A 12 30.27 -19.91 19.79
CA LEU A 12 29.83 -19.05 18.70
C LEU A 12 28.46 -18.48 19.09
N GLY A 13 28.45 -17.29 19.66
CA GLY A 13 27.24 -16.51 19.87
C GLY A 13 26.64 -16.15 18.51
N GLY A 14 25.61 -16.89 18.09
CA GLY A 14 24.78 -16.51 16.96
C GLY A 14 24.02 -15.24 17.31
N CYS A 15 24.20 -14.18 16.52
CA CYS A 15 23.34 -13.01 16.58
C CYS A 15 21.91 -13.43 16.18
N SER A 16 21.04 -13.61 17.17
CA SER A 16 19.60 -13.65 16.93
C SER A 16 19.16 -12.23 16.57
N SER A 17 19.15 -11.90 15.29
CA SER A 17 18.40 -10.73 14.81
C SER A 17 16.92 -11.07 14.95
N THR A 18 16.34 -10.83 16.13
CA THR A 18 14.89 -10.80 16.26
C THR A 18 14.38 -9.69 15.34
N PRO A 19 13.55 -10.01 14.32
CA PRO A 19 12.98 -8.97 13.48
C PRO A 19 12.09 -8.13 14.38
N ASP A 20 12.51 -6.88 14.59
CA ASP A 20 11.85 -5.96 15.48
C ASP A 20 10.51 -5.57 14.83
N VAL A 21 9.42 -6.21 15.27
CA VAL A 21 8.07 -5.97 14.74
C VAL A 21 7.67 -4.49 14.90
N GLN A 22 8.28 -3.78 15.85
CA GLN A 22 8.06 -2.34 16.08
C GLN A 22 8.77 -1.43 15.07
N LEU A 23 9.80 -1.94 14.38
CA LEU A 23 10.47 -1.25 13.26
C LEU A 23 9.93 -1.68 11.88
N SER A 24 8.97 -2.61 11.86
CA SER A 24 8.39 -3.10 10.62
C SER A 24 7.34 -2.12 10.09
N CYS A 25 7.44 -1.78 8.81
CA CYS A 25 6.49 -0.91 8.13
C CYS A 25 5.99 -1.57 6.84
N GLY A 26 4.86 -1.09 6.33
CA GLY A 26 4.45 -1.27 4.95
C GLY A 26 4.19 0.10 4.32
N ILE A 27 4.24 0.16 3.00
CA ILE A 27 4.02 1.39 2.24
C ILE A 27 2.81 1.19 1.34
N VAL A 28 1.87 2.13 1.38
CA VAL A 28 0.78 2.19 0.40
C VAL A 28 0.97 3.43 -0.44
N SER A 29 1.04 3.27 -1.76
CA SER A 29 1.31 4.32 -2.72
C SER A 29 0.14 4.50 -3.69
N GLY A 30 -0.29 5.74 -3.86
CA GLY A 30 -1.21 6.13 -4.96
C GLY A 30 -0.49 6.93 -6.05
N TYR A 31 0.84 7.02 -6.00
CA TYR A 31 1.63 7.95 -6.80
C TYR A 31 2.15 7.36 -8.11
N LEU A 32 2.55 6.09 -8.11
CA LEU A 32 3.11 5.44 -9.28
C LEU A 32 2.05 5.38 -10.40
N GLU A 33 2.43 5.82 -11.60
CA GLU A 33 1.54 5.84 -12.76
C GLU A 33 1.21 4.40 -13.18
N PRO A 34 -0.07 3.99 -13.11
CA PRO A 34 -0.47 2.65 -13.51
C PRO A 34 -0.56 2.50 -15.04
N PRO A 35 -0.52 1.28 -15.57
CA PRO A 35 -0.59 1.07 -17.02
C PRO A 35 -1.99 1.33 -17.57
N ALA A 36 -2.18 2.49 -18.21
CA ALA A 36 -3.46 2.88 -18.83
C ALA A 36 -3.96 1.90 -19.91
N ALA A 37 -3.05 1.15 -20.55
CA ALA A 37 -3.39 0.07 -21.48
C ALA A 37 -4.23 -1.04 -20.83
N GLU A 38 -4.15 -1.20 -19.50
CA GLU A 38 -4.94 -2.14 -18.70
C GLU A 38 -6.18 -1.47 -18.06
N HIS A 39 -6.49 -0.24 -18.49
CA HIS A 39 -7.59 0.58 -17.95
C HIS A 39 -7.43 0.88 -16.46
N LEU A 40 -6.18 1.04 -16.03
CA LEU A 40 -5.80 1.44 -14.68
C LEU A 40 -5.38 2.91 -14.69
N TYR A 41 -5.86 3.65 -13.68
CA TYR A 41 -5.68 5.10 -13.54
C TYR A 41 -5.31 5.44 -12.10
N ARG A 42 -4.73 6.62 -11.89
CA ARG A 42 -4.35 7.07 -10.55
C ARG A 42 -5.54 7.22 -9.61
N VAL A 43 -5.26 7.13 -8.32
CA VAL A 43 -6.20 7.39 -7.23
C VAL A 43 -5.60 8.36 -6.22
N VAL A 44 -6.46 9.06 -5.50
CA VAL A 44 -6.09 9.85 -4.33
C VAL A 44 -6.72 9.26 -3.09
N VAL A 45 -5.91 9.08 -2.05
CA VAL A 45 -6.41 8.73 -0.71
C VAL A 45 -6.97 10.00 -0.05
N THR A 46 -8.25 9.95 0.28
CA THR A 46 -8.95 11.05 0.96
C THR A 46 -9.12 10.79 2.45
N HIS A 47 -9.34 9.52 2.82
CA HIS A 47 -9.47 9.09 4.20
C HIS A 47 -8.73 7.77 4.43
N LEU A 48 -8.30 7.59 5.67
CA LEU A 48 -7.73 6.35 6.19
C LEU A 48 -8.45 6.00 7.49
N ASN A 49 -9.07 4.82 7.55
CA ASN A 49 -9.91 4.38 8.67
C ASN A 49 -10.95 5.46 9.05
N ASP A 50 -11.70 5.91 8.05
CA ASP A 50 -12.76 6.93 8.15
C ASP A 50 -12.31 8.33 8.61
N LYS A 51 -11.00 8.56 8.80
CA LYS A 51 -10.43 9.87 9.14
C LYS A 51 -9.86 10.54 7.89
N ALA A 52 -10.24 11.79 7.65
CA ALA A 52 -9.68 12.58 6.56
C ALA A 52 -8.15 12.69 6.73
N VAL A 53 -7.42 12.52 5.64
CA VAL A 53 -5.95 12.62 5.62
C VAL A 53 -5.51 13.64 4.58
N LEU A 54 -4.36 14.25 4.82
CA LEU A 54 -3.67 15.01 3.77
C LEU A 54 -3.22 14.03 2.69
N SER A 55 -3.49 14.39 1.43
CA SER A 55 -3.02 13.63 0.28
C SER A 55 -1.49 13.57 0.30
N ARG A 56 -0.94 12.37 0.22
CA ARG A 56 0.50 12.08 0.20
C ARG A 56 0.77 11.04 -0.86
N PRO A 57 1.96 11.05 -1.50
CA PRO A 57 2.31 10.04 -2.48
C PRO A 57 2.41 8.64 -1.86
N ASN A 58 2.86 8.57 -0.61
CA ASN A 58 3.09 7.33 0.13
C ASN A 58 2.56 7.45 1.57
N PHE A 59 1.91 6.39 2.03
CA PHE A 59 1.50 6.18 3.42
C PHE A 59 2.38 5.08 4.01
N ARG A 60 3.29 5.45 4.92
CA ARG A 60 4.04 4.51 5.74
C ARG A 60 3.17 4.11 6.93
N LEU A 61 2.87 2.83 7.05
CA LEU A 61 1.93 2.28 8.02
C LEU A 61 2.59 1.10 8.75
N SER A 62 2.22 0.87 10.00
CA SER A 62 2.53 -0.39 10.66
C SER A 62 1.77 -1.54 9.98
N PRO A 63 2.23 -2.81 10.09
CA PRO A 63 1.46 -3.93 9.58
C PRO A 63 0.08 -4.01 10.25
N GLY A 64 -0.96 -4.21 9.45
CA GLY A 64 -2.34 -4.16 9.92
C GLY A 64 -3.37 -4.12 8.79
N VAL A 65 -4.65 -4.09 9.15
CA VAL A 65 -5.74 -3.92 8.17
C VAL A 65 -6.21 -2.48 8.20
N TYR A 66 -6.29 -1.87 7.02
CA TYR A 66 -6.66 -0.47 6.83
C TYR A 66 -7.77 -0.35 5.81
N ARG A 67 -8.68 0.60 6.06
CA ARG A 67 -9.71 1.02 5.11
C ARG A 67 -9.29 2.32 4.46
N PHE A 68 -9.06 2.29 3.15
CA PHE A 68 -8.77 3.47 2.35
C PHE A 68 -10.04 3.97 1.68
N THR A 69 -10.27 5.28 1.74
CA THR A 69 -11.30 5.96 0.93
C THR A 69 -10.62 6.65 -0.24
N LEU A 70 -10.91 6.18 -1.44
CA LEU A 70 -10.21 6.54 -2.67
C LEU A 70 -11.11 7.35 -3.59
N ALA A 71 -10.58 8.44 -4.12
CA ALA A 71 -11.14 9.14 -5.27
C ALA A 71 -10.36 8.74 -6.52
N GLU A 72 -11.05 8.47 -7.62
CA GLU A 72 -10.43 8.16 -8.91
C GLU A 72 -9.96 9.44 -9.64
N LEU A 73 -8.91 9.29 -10.45
CA LEU A 73 -8.40 10.33 -11.36
C LEU A 73 -8.41 9.82 -12.82
N ILE A 74 -9.50 9.18 -13.24
CA ILE A 74 -9.67 8.64 -14.60
C ILE A 74 -9.90 9.78 -15.57
N ASP A 75 -9.01 9.89 -16.54
CA ASP A 75 -9.02 10.83 -17.67
C ASP A 75 -9.32 10.15 -19.02
N ASP A 76 -9.82 8.91 -18.98
CA ASP A 76 -10.22 8.16 -20.18
C ASP A 76 -11.32 8.91 -20.97
N PRO A 77 -11.13 9.20 -22.27
CA PRO A 77 -12.12 9.91 -23.07
C PRO A 77 -13.44 9.14 -23.23
N ARG A 78 -13.45 7.83 -22.97
CA ARG A 78 -14.65 6.98 -22.98
C ARG A 78 -15.48 7.17 -21.70
N LEU A 79 -14.89 7.69 -20.62
CA LEU A 79 -15.60 7.95 -19.37
C LEU A 79 -16.49 9.20 -19.53
N LYS A 80 -17.81 8.98 -19.65
CA LYS A 80 -18.80 10.06 -19.81
C LYS A 80 -19.45 10.49 -18.49
N VAL A 81 -18.70 10.40 -17.38
CA VAL A 81 -19.16 10.77 -16.04
C VAL A 81 -18.82 12.22 -15.76
N ALA A 82 -19.84 13.04 -15.47
CA ALA A 82 -19.65 14.41 -15.03
C ALA A 82 -18.86 14.47 -13.72
N LEU A 83 -17.94 15.43 -13.57
CA LEU A 83 -17.09 15.54 -12.39
C LEU A 83 -17.87 15.58 -11.07
N ALA A 84 -19.00 16.28 -11.04
CA ALA A 84 -19.87 16.40 -9.87
C ALA A 84 -20.54 15.09 -9.44
N ALA A 85 -20.59 14.10 -10.33
CA ALA A 85 -21.20 12.79 -10.05
C ALA A 85 -20.16 11.69 -9.77
N ARG A 86 -18.87 12.06 -9.74
CA ARG A 86 -17.78 11.17 -9.30
C ARG A 86 -17.78 11.11 -7.79
N GLY A 87 -17.67 9.89 -7.26
CA GLY A 87 -17.69 9.60 -5.83
C GLY A 87 -16.46 8.80 -5.41
N THR A 88 -16.32 8.59 -4.11
CA THR A 88 -15.26 7.77 -3.56
C THR A 88 -15.66 6.30 -3.44
N LYS A 89 -14.68 5.41 -3.35
CA LYS A 89 -14.88 3.99 -3.02
C LYS A 89 -13.92 3.55 -1.92
N TYR A 90 -14.30 2.49 -1.22
CA TYR A 90 -13.49 1.89 -0.18
C TYR A 90 -12.60 0.77 -0.72
N LEU A 91 -11.39 0.66 -0.17
CA LEU A 91 -10.50 -0.49 -0.32
C LEU A 91 -10.02 -0.92 1.06
N ASP A 92 -10.37 -2.14 1.46
CA ASP A 92 -9.81 -2.77 2.65
C ASP A 92 -8.53 -3.51 2.25
N LEU A 93 -7.41 -3.14 2.86
CA LEU A 93 -6.08 -3.67 2.53
C LEU A 93 -5.38 -4.14 3.81
N LYS A 94 -4.90 -5.38 3.78
CA LYS A 94 -3.95 -5.89 4.78
C LYS A 94 -2.54 -5.46 4.36
N VAL A 95 -1.98 -4.51 5.09
CA VAL A 95 -0.61 -4.03 4.94
C VAL A 95 0.32 -4.97 5.71
N GLU A 96 1.26 -5.56 5.00
CA GLU A 96 2.30 -6.42 5.58
C GLU A 96 3.63 -5.68 5.73
N ALA A 97 4.46 -6.18 6.64
CA ALA A 97 5.82 -5.71 6.82
C ALA A 97 6.66 -5.90 5.55
N GLY A 98 7.47 -4.91 5.20
CA GLY A 98 8.42 -4.98 4.10
C GLY A 98 7.78 -5.04 2.72
N LYS A 99 6.52 -4.60 2.58
CA LYS A 99 5.80 -4.54 1.31
C LYS A 99 5.38 -3.13 0.95
N ARG A 100 5.43 -2.82 -0.35
CA ARG A 100 4.78 -1.66 -0.95
C ARG A 100 3.64 -2.11 -1.84
N TYR A 101 2.48 -1.47 -1.67
CA TYR A 101 1.27 -1.70 -2.46
C TYR A 101 0.98 -0.46 -3.29
N HIS A 102 0.86 -0.62 -4.60
CA HIS A 102 0.49 0.46 -5.52
C HIS A 102 -1.00 0.37 -5.86
N LEU A 103 -1.71 1.46 -5.57
CA LEU A 103 -3.15 1.57 -5.77
C LEU A 103 -3.49 2.19 -7.12
N ALA A 104 -4.58 1.74 -7.72
CA ALA A 104 -5.15 2.31 -8.93
C ALA A 104 -6.69 2.25 -8.90
N ALA A 105 -7.30 3.08 -9.74
CA ALA A 105 -8.69 2.96 -10.14
C ALA A 105 -8.72 2.11 -11.42
N GLN A 106 -9.44 1.00 -11.38
CA GLN A 106 -9.72 0.20 -12.56
C GLN A 106 -11.03 0.66 -13.18
N LEU A 107 -10.99 1.15 -14.41
CA LEU A 107 -12.17 1.47 -15.21
C LEU A 107 -12.73 0.18 -15.83
N TYR A 108 -14.02 -0.06 -15.66
CA TYR A 108 -14.71 -1.13 -16.35
C TYR A 108 -15.16 -0.67 -17.73
N THR A 109 -14.78 -1.42 -18.77
CA THR A 109 -15.12 -1.10 -20.16
C THR A 109 -16.47 -1.65 -20.59
N ASP A 110 -17.03 -2.59 -19.83
CA ASP A 110 -18.30 -3.28 -20.07
C ASP A 110 -19.47 -2.69 -19.25
N LYS A 111 -19.19 -1.73 -18.35
CA LYS A 111 -20.19 -1.10 -17.49
C LYS A 111 -20.31 0.40 -17.78
N PRO A 112 -21.13 0.79 -18.78
CA PRO A 112 -21.35 2.19 -19.08
C PRO A 112 -22.02 2.90 -17.90
N TYR A 113 -21.59 4.14 -17.65
CA TYR A 113 -22.26 5.01 -16.68
C TYR A 113 -23.65 5.37 -17.19
N VAL A 114 -24.69 4.81 -16.55
CA VAL A 114 -26.10 5.10 -16.84
C VAL A 114 -26.80 5.41 -15.53
N GLY A 115 -27.61 6.48 -15.49
CA GLY A 115 -28.50 6.77 -14.36
C GLY A 115 -27.80 6.99 -13.02
N ASN A 116 -26.62 7.62 -13.03
CA ASN A 116 -25.78 7.84 -11.85
C ASN A 116 -25.16 6.59 -11.21
N ASN A 117 -25.05 5.47 -11.95
CA ASN A 117 -24.44 4.26 -11.44
C ASN A 117 -22.93 4.44 -11.14
N PRO A 118 -22.47 4.37 -9.87
CA PRO A 118 -21.07 4.53 -9.51
C PRO A 118 -20.18 3.34 -9.89
N ASP A 119 -20.74 2.26 -10.44
CA ASP A 119 -20.05 0.99 -10.71
C ASP A 119 -19.26 0.97 -12.02
N TYR A 120 -18.94 2.13 -12.59
CA TYR A 120 -18.04 2.24 -13.73
C TYR A 120 -16.58 1.98 -13.37
N TRP A 121 -16.22 1.97 -12.08
CA TRP A 121 -14.85 1.73 -11.63
C TRP A 121 -14.78 1.00 -10.28
N GLN A 122 -13.60 0.47 -9.96
CA GLN A 122 -13.27 -0.07 -8.64
C GLN A 122 -11.83 0.26 -8.24
N PRO A 123 -11.51 0.37 -6.94
CA PRO A 123 -10.14 0.44 -6.49
C PRO A 123 -9.45 -0.92 -6.59
N LYS A 124 -8.15 -0.92 -6.89
CA LYS A 124 -7.34 -2.14 -7.06
C LYS A 124 -5.90 -1.91 -6.60
N VAL A 125 -5.30 -2.93 -5.98
CA VAL A 125 -3.83 -3.03 -5.89
C VAL A 125 -3.34 -3.60 -7.21
N TRP A 126 -2.60 -2.82 -7.98
CA TRP A 126 -2.14 -3.24 -9.31
C TRP A 126 -0.70 -3.74 -9.32
N GLN A 127 0.11 -3.34 -8.34
CA GLN A 127 1.47 -3.83 -8.16
C GLN A 127 1.81 -3.96 -6.67
N GLU A 128 2.57 -5.00 -6.36
CA GLU A 128 3.22 -5.19 -5.07
C GLU A 128 4.72 -5.35 -5.26
N GLU A 129 5.51 -4.79 -4.36
CA GLU A 129 6.96 -4.95 -4.36
C GLU A 129 7.48 -5.08 -2.93
N ALA A 130 8.60 -5.80 -2.78
CA ALA A 130 9.33 -5.84 -1.53
C ALA A 130 10.04 -4.49 -1.31
N VAL A 131 10.03 -4.00 -0.08
CA VAL A 131 10.70 -2.75 0.30
C VAL A 131 11.32 -2.90 1.68
N GLU A 132 12.52 -2.35 1.86
CA GLU A 132 13.11 -2.21 3.18
C GLU A 132 12.57 -0.96 3.86
N CYS A 133 12.13 -1.14 5.10
CA CYS A 133 11.69 -0.04 5.95
C CYS A 133 12.90 0.57 6.65
N GLU A 134 13.33 1.74 6.21
CA GLU A 134 14.30 2.52 6.98
C GLU A 134 13.64 3.04 8.25
N PRO A 135 14.25 2.85 9.44
CA PRO A 135 13.77 3.47 10.66
C PRO A 135 13.80 4.99 10.49
N ASP A 136 12.72 5.68 10.88
CA ASP A 136 12.70 7.15 10.88
C ASP A 136 13.77 7.64 11.86
N VAL A 137 14.91 8.13 11.35
CA VAL A 137 15.91 8.83 12.15
C VAL A 137 15.32 10.20 12.49
N GLN A 138 14.59 10.26 13.62
CA GLN A 138 14.18 11.53 14.21
C GLN A 138 15.45 12.26 14.66
N ASN A 139 15.76 13.37 14.00
CA ASN A 139 16.83 14.29 14.38
C ASN A 139 16.23 15.51 15.06
#